data_AF-A0A9X1I2T8-F1
#
_entry.id   AF-A0A9X1I2T8-F1
#
_cell.length_a   1.000
_cell.length_b   1.000
_cell.length_c   1.000
_cell.angle_alpha   90.00
_cell.angle_beta   90.00
_cell.angle_gamma   90.00
#
_symmetry.space_group_name_H-M   'P 1'
#
loop_
_entity.id
_entity.type
_entity.pdbx_description
1 polymer ?
#
loop_
_entity_poly.entity_id
_entity_poly.type
_entity_poly.pdbx_seq_one_letter_code
_entity_poly.pdbx_strand_id
1 'polypeptide(L)'
;GKVKAYASRQLKEYERNYPTHDLELAAVVFALKIWRHYLYGEKVEIFTDHKSLKYFFTQKELNMRQRRWLELLKDYDHTIQYHPGKANVVADALSRRSYASTSAILSTQRPILYDLQRMEIELKTPGT
;
A
#
# COMPACT_ATOMS: atom_id res chain seq x y z
N GLY A 1 -14.29 13.23 -1.42
CA GLY A 1 -15.07 11.98 -1.47
C GLY A 1 -15.02 11.28 -0.12
N LYS A 2 -16.02 10.45 0.20
CA LYS A 2 -16.03 9.63 1.43
C LYS A 2 -15.22 8.35 1.18
N VAL A 3 -14.32 8.00 2.10
CA VAL A 3 -13.53 6.76 1.96
C VAL A 3 -14.44 5.54 2.13
N LYS A 4 -14.25 4.54 1.26
CA LYS A 4 -14.97 3.26 1.30
C LYS A 4 -14.25 2.20 2.12
N ALA A 5 -12.93 2.07 1.93
CA ALA A 5 -12.12 1.09 2.64
C ALA A 5 -10.63 1.47 2.63
N TYR A 6 -9.87 0.85 3.53
CA TYR A 6 -8.42 0.90 3.60
C TYR A 6 -7.85 -0.51 3.53
N ALA A 7 -6.67 -0.67 2.93
CA ALA A 7 -5.96 -1.94 2.91
C ALA A 7 -4.45 -1.70 2.99
N SER A 8 -3.76 -2.55 3.74
CA SER A 8 -2.31 -2.60 3.79
C SER A 8 -1.85 -4.05 3.98
N ARG A 9 -0.60 -4.34 3.63
CA ARG A 9 0.03 -5.62 3.95
C ARG A 9 1.51 -5.44 4.21
N GLN A 10 2.08 -6.38 4.96
CA GLN A 10 3.53 -6.46 5.10
C GLN A 10 4.18 -6.94 3.79
N LEU A 11 5.38 -6.46 3.53
CA LEU A 11 6.23 -6.96 2.46
C LEU A 11 6.65 -8.40 2.78
N LYS A 12 6.52 -9.28 1.79
CA LYS A 12 7.09 -10.62 1.86
C LYS A 12 8.60 -10.53 1.87
N GLU A 13 9.26 -11.54 2.41
CA GLU A 13 10.71 -11.56 2.58
C GLU A 13 11.47 -11.24 1.29
N TYR A 14 11.07 -11.85 0.16
CA TYR A 14 11.68 -11.59 -1.14
C TYR A 14 11.37 -10.20 -1.71
N GLU A 15 10.24 -9.58 -1.33
CA GLU A 15 9.86 -8.23 -1.78
C GLU A 15 10.71 -7.16 -1.12
N ARG A 16 11.28 -7.43 0.06
CA ARG A 16 12.16 -6.49 0.78
C ARG A 16 13.41 -6.11 -0.02
N ASN A 17 13.82 -6.97 -0.94
CA ASN A 17 14.97 -6.76 -1.81
C ASN A 17 14.61 -6.00 -3.10
N TYR A 18 13.36 -5.60 -3.27
CA TYR A 18 12.93 -4.89 -4.47
C TYR A 18 13.36 -3.42 -4.37
N PRO A 19 13.74 -2.80 -5.50
CA PRO A 19 13.96 -1.37 -5.53
C PRO A 19 12.65 -0.63 -5.21
N THR A 20 12.75 0.59 -4.68
CA THR A 20 11.58 1.36 -4.21
C THR A 20 10.47 1.46 -5.25
N HIS A 21 10.79 1.74 -6.52
CA HIS A 21 9.78 1.83 -7.58
C HIS A 21 8.99 0.52 -7.79
N ASP A 22 9.64 -0.65 -7.62
CA ASP A 22 8.98 -1.95 -7.70
C ASP A 22 8.09 -2.19 -6.47
N LEU A 23 8.47 -1.67 -5.29
CA LEU A 23 7.64 -1.73 -4.08
C LEU A 23 6.37 -0.90 -4.23
N GLU A 24 6.50 0.32 -4.76
CA GLU A 24 5.36 1.20 -5.04
C GLU A 24 4.41 0.56 -6.06
N LEU A 25 4.97 -0.03 -7.13
CA LEU A 25 4.18 -0.78 -8.10
C LEU A 25 3.50 -2.00 -7.48
N ALA A 26 4.20 -2.73 -6.60
CA ALA A 26 3.62 -3.87 -5.90
C ALA A 26 2.43 -3.47 -5.01
N ALA A 27 2.46 -2.28 -4.41
CA ALA A 27 1.36 -1.74 -3.64
C ALA A 27 0.13 -1.45 -4.51
N VAL A 28 0.33 -0.87 -5.69
CA VAL A 28 -0.74 -0.64 -6.68
C VAL A 28 -1.34 -1.98 -7.15
N VAL A 29 -0.51 -2.93 -7.55
CA VAL A 29 -0.95 -4.27 -7.99
C VAL A 29 -1.71 -4.99 -6.89
N PHE A 30 -1.27 -4.85 -5.64
CA PHE A 30 -1.97 -5.40 -4.48
C PHE A 30 -3.36 -4.80 -4.29
N ALA A 31 -3.49 -3.47 -4.37
CA ALA A 31 -4.77 -2.78 -4.25
C ALA A 31 -5.75 -3.21 -5.37
N LEU A 32 -5.29 -3.26 -6.62
CA LEU A 32 -6.12 -3.70 -7.76
C LEU A 32 -6.61 -5.14 -7.59
N LYS A 33 -5.78 -6.03 -7.04
CA LYS A 33 -6.18 -7.42 -6.77
C LYS A 33 -7.25 -7.54 -5.69
N ILE A 34 -7.09 -6.84 -4.57
CA ILE A 34 -8.07 -6.89 -3.47
C ILE A 34 -9.41 -6.32 -3.93
N TRP A 35 -9.37 -5.17 -4.59
CA TRP A 35 -10.56 -4.42 -4.94
C TRP A 35 -11.06 -4.70 -6.34
N ARG A 36 -10.62 -5.80 -6.98
CA ARG A 36 -11.04 -6.20 -8.33
C ARG A 36 -12.56 -6.16 -8.50
N HIS A 37 -13.30 -6.64 -7.51
CA HIS A 37 -14.76 -6.68 -7.53
C HIS A 37 -15.43 -5.29 -7.55
N TYR A 38 -14.74 -4.22 -7.14
CA TYR A 38 -15.22 -2.84 -7.23
C TYR A 38 -14.64 -2.08 -8.44
N LEU A 39 -13.42 -2.42 -8.85
CA LEU A 39 -12.66 -1.63 -9.81
C LEU A 39 -12.74 -2.17 -11.25
N TYR A 40 -13.11 -3.43 -11.43
CA TYR A 40 -13.13 -4.05 -12.75
C TYR A 40 -14.29 -3.50 -13.59
N GLY A 41 -13.98 -3.01 -14.80
CA GLY A 41 -14.95 -2.38 -15.71
C GLY A 41 -15.20 -0.89 -15.45
N GLU A 42 -14.63 -0.32 -14.40
CA GLU A 42 -14.75 1.09 -14.04
C GLU A 42 -13.46 1.87 -14.34
N LYS A 43 -13.58 3.19 -14.49
CA LYS A 43 -12.43 4.08 -14.60
C LYS A 43 -11.79 4.30 -13.24
N VAL A 44 -10.51 3.92 -13.11
CA VAL A 44 -9.76 3.99 -11.86
C VAL A 44 -8.71 5.09 -11.92
N GLU A 45 -8.80 6.06 -11.02
CA GLU A 45 -7.72 7.04 -10.81
C GLU A 45 -6.81 6.58 -9.67
N ILE A 46 -5.55 6.34 -9.98
CA ILE A 46 -4.54 5.86 -9.03
C ILE A 46 -3.63 7.03 -8.68
N PHE A 47 -3.66 7.43 -7.40
CA PHE A 47 -2.79 8.46 -6.87
C PHE A 47 -1.58 7.84 -6.18
N THR A 48 -0.37 8.26 -6.55
CA THR A 48 0.89 7.80 -5.97
C THR A 48 1.87 8.96 -5.77
N ASP A 49 2.65 8.94 -4.71
CA ASP A 49 3.72 9.89 -4.45
C ASP A 49 5.05 9.51 -5.11
N HIS A 50 5.04 8.50 -5.97
CA HIS A 50 6.22 8.05 -6.68
C HIS A 50 6.19 8.44 -8.16
N LYS A 51 6.87 9.54 -8.51
CA LYS A 51 6.87 10.12 -9.87
C LYS A 51 7.29 9.13 -10.97
N SER A 52 8.18 8.18 -10.66
CA SER A 52 8.71 7.25 -11.67
C SER A 52 7.66 6.28 -12.20
N LEU A 53 6.60 5.98 -11.43
CA LEU A 53 5.49 5.13 -11.86
C LEU A 53 4.76 5.68 -13.10
N LYS A 54 4.79 7.00 -13.31
CA LYS A 54 4.26 7.63 -14.53
C LYS A 54 4.96 7.12 -15.79
N TYR A 55 6.25 6.81 -15.69
CA TYR A 55 7.09 6.40 -16.83
C TYR A 55 7.21 4.87 -16.95
N PHE A 56 6.71 4.11 -15.97
CA PHE A 56 6.79 2.65 -15.95
C PHE A 56 6.24 2.01 -17.23
N PHE A 57 5.13 2.54 -17.77
CA PHE A 57 4.51 2.05 -19.02
C PHE A 57 5.32 2.34 -20.28
N THR A 58 6.24 3.30 -20.21
CA THR A 58 7.07 3.72 -21.36
C THR A 58 8.43 3.02 -21.39
N GLN A 59 8.75 2.26 -20.35
CA GLN A 59 10.05 1.63 -20.21
C GLN A 59 10.18 0.43 -21.16
N LYS A 60 11.19 0.47 -22.04
CA LYS A 60 11.41 -0.58 -23.06
C LYS A 60 11.83 -1.93 -22.46
N GLU A 61 12.63 -1.90 -21.41
CA GLU A 61 13.16 -3.10 -20.76
C GLU A 61 12.48 -3.32 -19.41
N LEU A 62 11.59 -4.30 -19.37
CA LEU A 62 10.91 -4.77 -18.18
C LEU A 62 11.36 -6.19 -17.86
N ASN A 63 11.62 -6.45 -16.57
CA ASN A 63 11.86 -7.80 -16.08
C ASN A 63 10.57 -8.64 -16.11
N MET A 64 10.68 -9.96 -15.95
CA MET A 64 9.53 -10.87 -16.08
C MET A 64 8.41 -10.57 -15.05
N ARG A 65 8.76 -10.08 -13.86
CA ARG A 65 7.80 -9.70 -12.82
C ARG A 65 7.01 -8.45 -13.22
N GLN A 66 7.73 -7.42 -13.65
CA GLN A 66 7.17 -6.16 -14.13
C GLN A 66 6.24 -6.38 -15.33
N ARG A 67 6.59 -7.29 -16.26
CA ARG A 67 5.71 -7.68 -17.37
C ARG A 67 4.38 -8.26 -16.89
N ARG A 68 4.40 -9.21 -15.95
CA ARG A 68 3.18 -9.79 -15.36
C ARG A 68 2.32 -8.75 -14.65
N TRP A 69 2.95 -7.78 -13.98
CA TRP A 69 2.23 -6.67 -13.36
C TRP A 69 1.63 -5.71 -14.39
N LEU A 70 2.32 -5.45 -15.48
CA LEU A 70 1.84 -4.63 -16.58
C LEU A 70 0.66 -5.27 -17.31
N GLU A 71 0.68 -6.58 -17.52
CA GLU A 71 -0.48 -7.34 -18.04
C GLU A 71 -1.70 -7.14 -17.14
N LEU A 72 -1.53 -7.30 -15.82
CA LEU A 72 -2.62 -7.05 -14.87
C LEU A 72 -3.14 -5.61 -14.91
N LEU A 73 -2.25 -4.62 -15.02
CA LEU A 73 -2.64 -3.22 -15.10
C LEU A 73 -3.44 -2.93 -16.39
N LYS A 74 -3.08 -3.56 -17.52
CA LYS A 74 -3.80 -3.42 -18.78
C LYS A 74 -5.24 -3.93 -18.73
N ASP A 75 -5.56 -4.83 -17.81
CA ASP A 75 -6.93 -5.31 -17.60
C ASP A 75 -7.86 -4.24 -17.00
N TYR A 76 -7.33 -3.12 -16.50
CA TYR A 76 -8.09 -2.04 -15.89
C TYR A 76 -8.00 -0.75 -16.74
N ASP A 77 -9.12 -0.04 -16.90
CA ASP A 77 -9.12 1.34 -17.40
C ASP A 77 -8.64 2.26 -16.28
N HIS A 78 -7.35 2.57 -16.25
CA HIS A 78 -6.73 3.31 -15.16
C HIS A 78 -5.88 4.48 -15.63
N THR A 79 -5.82 5.53 -14.80
CA THR A 79 -4.88 6.64 -14.96
C THR A 79 -4.04 6.79 -13.70
N ILE A 80 -2.73 6.96 -13.86
CA ILE A 80 -1.81 7.16 -12.74
C ILE A 80 -1.44 8.63 -12.65
N GLN A 81 -1.75 9.22 -11.50
CA GLN A 81 -1.51 10.62 -11.19
C GLN A 81 -0.52 10.74 -10.04
N TYR A 82 0.46 11.63 -10.21
CA TYR A 82 1.38 11.95 -9.14
C TYR A 82 0.67 12.83 -8.10
N HIS A 83 0.76 12.42 -6.84
CA HIS A 83 0.23 13.16 -5.69
C HIS A 83 1.34 13.35 -4.66
N PRO A 84 1.72 14.59 -4.28
CA PRO A 84 2.83 14.81 -3.36
C PRO A 84 2.66 14.06 -2.03
N GLY A 85 3.73 13.47 -1.50
CA GLY A 85 3.68 12.64 -0.28
C GLY A 85 3.07 13.36 0.94
N LYS A 86 3.24 14.69 1.04
CA LYS A 86 2.58 15.51 2.10
C LYS A 86 1.05 15.44 2.07
N ALA A 87 0.46 15.09 0.95
CA ALA A 87 -0.97 14.91 0.78
C ALA A 87 -1.37 13.42 0.75
N ASN A 88 -0.41 12.50 0.61
CA ASN A 88 -0.60 11.05 0.69
C ASN A 88 -0.56 10.51 2.15
N VAL A 89 -0.94 11.34 3.13
CA VAL A 89 -0.75 11.08 4.57
C VAL A 89 -1.38 9.77 5.03
N VAL A 90 -2.54 9.41 4.49
CA VAL A 90 -3.27 8.22 4.92
C VAL A 90 -2.59 6.94 4.45
N ALA A 91 -2.14 6.90 3.20
CA ALA A 91 -1.39 5.75 2.68
C ALA A 91 -0.03 5.65 3.40
N ASP A 92 0.63 6.78 3.66
CA ASP A 92 1.88 6.84 4.42
C ASP A 92 1.73 6.33 5.85
N ALA A 93 0.65 6.69 6.53
CA ALA A 93 0.38 6.19 7.89
C ALA A 93 0.19 4.67 7.92
N LEU A 94 -0.45 4.11 6.88
CA LEU A 94 -0.67 2.67 6.76
C LEU A 94 0.58 1.89 6.31
N SER A 95 1.47 2.52 5.54
CA SER A 95 2.69 1.88 5.02
C SER A 95 3.87 1.95 6.00
N ARG A 96 3.93 2.99 6.84
CA ARG A 96 5.03 3.21 7.79
C ARG A 96 4.79 2.46 9.10
N ARG A 97 5.55 1.38 9.34
CA ARG A 97 5.69 0.79 10.68
C ARG A 97 6.43 1.77 11.59
N SER A 98 5.75 2.36 12.57
CA SER A 98 6.41 3.05 13.68
C SER A 98 6.92 2.03 14.70
N TYR A 99 8.16 1.55 14.56
CA TYR A 99 8.77 0.67 15.57
C TYR A 99 8.95 1.36 16.94
N ALA A 100 8.97 2.68 16.97
CA ALA A 100 9.03 3.46 18.22
C ALA A 100 7.67 3.55 18.95
N SER A 101 6.55 3.17 18.32
CA SER A 101 5.22 3.49 18.83
C SER A 101 4.59 2.39 19.66
N THR A 102 4.89 1.11 19.47
CA THR A 102 4.21 0.06 20.25
C THR A 102 4.60 0.11 21.73
N SER A 103 5.88 0.28 22.04
CA SER A 103 6.38 0.45 23.42
C SER A 103 5.98 1.80 24.04
N ALA A 104 5.88 2.86 23.23
CA ALA A 104 5.37 4.16 23.68
C ALA A 104 3.86 4.14 23.94
N ILE A 105 3.04 3.52 23.07
CA ILE A 105 1.59 3.37 23.23
C ILE A 105 1.26 2.51 24.46
N LEU A 106 1.99 1.41 24.66
CA LEU A 106 1.89 0.56 25.86
C LEU A 106 2.13 1.35 27.16
N SER A 107 3.00 2.37 27.13
CA SER A 107 3.35 3.17 28.31
C SER A 107 2.53 4.46 28.47
N THR A 108 2.01 5.05 27.39
CA THR A 108 1.41 6.42 27.40
C THR A 108 -0.09 6.49 27.13
N GLN A 109 -0.71 5.49 26.47
CA GLN A 109 -2.14 5.56 26.08
C GLN A 109 -2.93 4.32 26.49
N ARG A 110 -3.08 4.12 27.81
CA ARG A 110 -3.89 3.04 28.41
C ARG A 110 -5.34 2.93 27.89
N PRO A 111 -6.09 4.02 27.64
CA PRO A 111 -7.48 3.91 27.19
C PRO A 111 -7.61 3.18 25.84
N ILE A 112 -6.73 3.49 24.89
CA ILE A 112 -6.73 2.88 23.56
C ILE A 112 -6.38 1.39 23.63
N LEU A 113 -5.49 1.00 24.55
CA LEU A 113 -5.15 -0.40 24.78
C LEU A 113 -6.38 -1.21 25.24
N TYR A 114 -7.17 -0.66 26.16
CA TYR A 114 -8.41 -1.30 26.62
C TYR A 114 -9.44 -1.43 25.52
N ASP A 115 -9.60 -0.40 24.68
CA ASP A 115 -10.52 -0.45 23.55
C ASP A 115 -10.10 -1.51 22.52
N LEU A 116 -8.80 -1.60 22.20
CA LEU A 116 -8.28 -2.62 21.28
C LEU A 116 -8.45 -4.04 21.84
N GLN A 117 -8.23 -4.25 23.14
CA GLN A 117 -8.50 -5.53 23.80
C GLN A 117 -9.99 -5.90 23.77
N ARG A 118 -10.86 -4.91 24.01
CA ARG A 118 -12.31 -5.08 23.95
C ARG A 118 -12.82 -5.39 22.55
N MET A 119 -12.08 -4.94 21.53
CA MET A 119 -12.35 -5.24 20.11
C MET A 119 -11.69 -6.56 19.65
N GLU A 120 -11.09 -7.34 20.56
CA GLU A 120 -10.38 -8.59 20.27
C GLU A 120 -9.21 -8.42 19.27
N ILE A 121 -8.63 -7.22 19.18
CA ILE A 121 -7.51 -6.93 18.30
C ILE A 121 -6.21 -7.28 19.02
N GLU A 122 -5.59 -8.40 18.64
CA GLU A 122 -4.33 -8.87 19.23
C GLU A 122 -3.12 -8.13 18.62
N LEU A 123 -2.38 -7.40 19.47
CA LEU A 123 -1.16 -6.70 19.06
C LEU A 123 0.05 -7.64 19.13
N LYS A 124 0.49 -8.21 18.01
CA LYS A 124 1.74 -8.98 17.94
C LYS A 124 2.94 -8.08 17.65
N THR A 125 3.88 -8.03 18.59
CA THR A 125 5.23 -7.50 18.34
C THR A 125 6.11 -8.61 17.76
N PRO A 126 6.76 -8.42 16.59
CA PRO A 126 7.70 -9.42 16.11
C PRO A 126 9.00 -9.28 16.91
N GLY A 127 9.34 -10.32 17.68
CA GLY A 127 10.61 -10.39 18.41
C GLY A 127 10.56 -10.79 19.89
N THR A 128 9.52 -11.49 20.35
CA THR A 128 9.50 -12.25 21.61
C THR A 128 8.88 -13.61 21.38
#